data_AF-A0A1V5LSA1-F1
#
_entry.id   AF-A0A1V5LSA1-F1
#
_cell.length_a   1.000
_cell.length_b   1.000
_cell.length_c   1.000
_cell.angle_alpha   90.00
_cell.angle_beta   90.00
_cell.angle_gamma   90.00
#
_symmetry.space_group_name_H-M   'P 1'
#
loop_
_entity.id
_entity.type
_entity.pdbx_description
1 polymer ?
#
loop_
_entity_poly.entity_id
_entity_poly.type
_entity_poly.pdbx_seq_one_letter_code
_entity_poly.pdbx_strand_id
1 'polypeptide(L)'
;MAAVPGNAGQDERRANIEKIIGKIRESNDGLEGSVYSVRLGDTLRSIAMKHPDLRDVTLWKLLAVKNGLSTDTDSKGAPLAVLIRGAQLTIPSAEEISAYRSESSPAKPVVFEPQNMSSRAILEFATKPCGGCDRLLSQSASLCPACGYVFESVPVSSAPEDQATTFALPQGIPTSPLDDDHTVITSPNLETTHIDNDKTTLSLPEAGVSPSNPPSVPAPVISRAGDSHLLEVEGTRTIEAFSQTCRLVKVEIEVSGRRLNKQQLEVLNGENWIPVLAYEVGDDSSTRHEYSRDGRRKSISIDLPSVAVGQMVQNELSQNWAKYCERFLSGRKLSV
;
A
#
# COMPACT_ATOMS: atom_id res chain seq x y z
N MET A 1 -8.02 60.80 39.37
CA MET A 1 -7.27 59.64 38.84
C MET A 1 -7.59 58.45 39.74
N ALA A 2 -7.95 57.30 39.19
CA ALA A 2 -8.18 56.06 39.94
C ALA A 2 -7.64 54.89 39.11
N ALA A 3 -6.80 54.06 39.71
CA ALA A 3 -6.23 52.88 39.05
C ALA A 3 -7.05 51.64 39.45
N VAL A 4 -7.36 50.79 38.47
CA VAL A 4 -8.09 49.53 38.69
C VAL A 4 -7.08 48.41 38.92
N PRO A 5 -7.12 47.68 40.05
CA PRO A 5 -6.24 46.54 40.29
C PRO A 5 -6.82 45.26 39.66
N GLY A 6 -5.99 44.52 38.91
CA GLY A 6 -6.39 43.18 38.44
C GLY A 6 -5.37 42.52 37.51
N ASN A 7 -4.70 41.47 38.01
CA ASN A 7 -4.41 40.25 37.22
C ASN A 7 -3.69 39.11 37.98
N ALA A 8 -3.29 39.28 39.25
CA ALA A 8 -2.52 38.27 40.01
C ALA A 8 -3.07 36.82 39.92
N GLY A 9 -4.41 36.64 39.89
CA GLY A 9 -5.05 35.33 39.73
C GLY A 9 -5.00 34.70 38.34
N GLN A 10 -4.45 35.38 37.32
CA GLN A 10 -4.12 34.79 36.02
C GLN A 10 -2.73 34.15 36.03
N ASP A 11 -1.75 34.81 36.65
CA ASP A 11 -0.36 34.33 36.67
C ASP A 11 -0.21 33.08 37.55
N GLU A 12 -0.92 33.01 38.67
CA GLU A 12 -0.99 31.80 39.51
C GLU A 12 -1.62 30.59 38.76
N ARG A 13 -2.58 30.84 37.87
CA ARG A 13 -3.16 29.80 37.00
C ARG A 13 -2.17 29.34 35.93
N ARG A 14 -1.38 30.25 35.36
CA ARG A 14 -0.31 29.92 34.40
C ARG A 14 0.77 29.06 35.05
N ALA A 15 1.27 29.46 36.22
CA ALA A 15 2.28 28.73 36.98
C ALA A 15 1.84 27.29 37.35
N ASN A 16 0.57 27.07 37.69
CA ASN A 16 0.05 25.72 37.93
C ASN A 16 -0.05 24.86 36.67
N ILE A 17 -0.31 25.45 35.49
CA ILE A 17 -0.34 24.73 34.21
C ILE A 17 1.08 24.33 33.78
N GLU A 18 2.04 25.25 33.87
CA GLU A 18 3.47 24.98 33.57
C GLU A 18 4.05 23.86 34.44
N LYS A 19 3.62 23.78 35.70
CA LYS A 19 4.04 22.72 36.64
C LYS A 19 3.51 21.32 36.30
N ILE A 20 2.43 21.23 35.51
CA ILE A 20 1.79 19.95 35.14
C ILE A 20 2.20 19.50 33.72
N ILE A 21 2.38 20.45 32.79
CA ILE A 21 2.71 20.16 31.38
C ILE A 21 4.22 20.25 31.10
N GLY A 22 4.99 20.86 32.00
CA GLY A 22 6.40 21.17 31.80
C GLY A 22 6.59 22.44 30.96
N LYS A 23 7.84 22.91 30.88
CA LYS A 23 8.18 24.08 30.05
C LYS A 23 7.89 23.77 28.58
N ILE A 24 6.85 24.39 28.03
CA ILE A 24 6.74 24.61 26.59
C ILE A 24 8.01 25.36 26.18
N ARG A 25 8.79 24.78 25.26
CA ARG A 25 10.03 25.40 24.79
C ARG A 25 9.72 26.80 24.25
N GLU A 26 10.49 27.77 24.71
CA GLU A 26 10.46 29.14 24.19
C GLU A 26 10.69 29.09 22.67
N SER A 27 9.89 29.85 21.92
CA SER A 27 10.05 29.94 20.47
C SER A 27 11.44 30.48 20.14
N ASN A 28 12.26 29.68 19.46
CA ASN A 28 13.59 30.09 19.01
C ASN A 28 13.46 31.00 17.76
N ASP A 29 12.86 32.17 17.97
CA ASP A 29 12.44 33.10 16.91
C ASP A 29 13.63 33.92 16.43
N GLY A 30 14.47 33.27 15.60
CA GLY A 30 15.70 33.84 15.06
C GLY A 30 16.40 32.90 14.08
N LEU A 31 16.30 33.24 12.79
CA LEU A 31 17.10 32.75 11.64
C LEU A 31 16.81 31.34 11.04
N GLU A 32 16.15 30.39 11.72
CA GLU A 32 16.03 29.00 11.21
C GLU A 32 14.76 28.65 10.40
N GLY A 33 14.59 29.29 9.25
CA GLY A 33 13.76 28.78 8.13
C GLY A 33 12.23 28.82 8.30
N SER A 34 11.52 28.43 7.23
CA SER A 34 10.07 28.23 7.27
C SER A 34 9.77 26.79 7.71
N VAL A 35 8.90 26.60 8.70
CA VAL A 35 8.59 25.28 9.27
C VAL A 35 7.20 24.82 8.85
N TYR A 36 7.13 23.70 8.16
CA TYR A 36 5.89 23.12 7.66
C TYR A 36 5.40 21.97 8.54
N SER A 37 4.12 21.99 8.93
CA SER A 37 3.48 20.91 9.69
C SER A 37 2.80 19.90 8.76
N VAL A 38 3.31 18.66 8.76
CA VAL A 38 2.84 17.56 7.90
C VAL A 38 1.39 17.18 8.25
N ARG A 39 0.49 17.21 7.26
CA ARG A 39 -0.91 16.80 7.41
C ARG A 39 -1.11 15.35 6.96
N LEU A 40 -2.26 14.77 7.34
CA LEU A 40 -2.63 13.42 6.91
C LEU A 40 -2.76 13.37 5.37
N GLY A 41 -2.03 12.44 4.74
CA GLY A 41 -2.02 12.29 3.28
C GLY A 41 -1.04 13.22 2.54
N ASP A 42 -0.21 14.00 3.24
CA ASP A 42 0.90 14.69 2.61
C ASP A 42 2.12 13.78 2.39
N THR A 43 2.80 14.01 1.28
CA THR A 43 4.02 13.34 0.81
C THR A 43 5.06 14.41 0.48
N LEU A 44 6.36 14.06 0.45
CA LEU A 44 7.41 15.02 0.07
C LEU A 44 7.13 15.68 -1.30
N ARG A 45 6.60 14.94 -2.27
CA ARG A 45 6.15 15.47 -3.56
C ARG A 45 4.97 16.45 -3.43
N SER A 46 3.93 16.13 -2.63
CA SER A 46 2.78 17.04 -2.49
C SER A 46 3.12 18.29 -1.70
N ILE A 47 4.01 18.21 -0.71
CA ILE A 47 4.51 19.39 0.02
C ILE A 47 5.33 20.28 -0.93
N ALA A 48 6.25 19.71 -1.72
CA ALA A 48 7.06 20.47 -2.67
C ALA A 48 6.21 21.16 -3.78
N MET A 49 5.09 20.58 -4.18
CA MET A 49 4.11 21.25 -5.06
C MET A 49 3.26 22.31 -4.35
N LYS A 50 2.80 22.06 -3.12
CA LYS A 50 1.86 22.93 -2.39
C LYS A 50 2.54 24.15 -1.76
N HIS A 51 3.82 24.07 -1.39
CA HIS A 51 4.49 25.14 -0.65
C HIS A 51 4.74 26.37 -1.55
N PRO A 52 4.41 27.60 -1.11
CA PRO A 52 4.47 28.79 -1.95
C PRO A 52 5.88 29.13 -2.45
N ASP A 53 6.93 28.68 -1.76
CA ASP A 53 8.33 28.97 -2.10
C ASP A 53 9.00 27.86 -2.95
N LEU A 54 8.43 26.65 -2.93
CA LEU A 54 8.96 25.50 -3.69
C LEU A 54 8.29 25.40 -5.07
N ARG A 55 6.95 25.23 -5.09
CA ARG A 55 6.08 25.07 -6.28
C ARG A 55 6.57 24.08 -7.35
N ASP A 56 7.43 23.13 -6.98
CA ASP A 56 8.23 22.36 -7.91
C ASP A 56 8.39 20.94 -7.36
N VAL A 57 8.00 19.94 -8.15
CA VAL A 57 8.11 18.53 -7.75
C VAL A 57 9.56 18.16 -7.48
N THR A 58 10.51 18.62 -8.30
CA THR A 58 11.92 18.16 -8.27
C THR A 58 12.61 18.43 -6.95
N LEU A 59 12.22 19.50 -6.25
CA LEU A 59 12.76 19.91 -4.96
C LEU A 59 12.40 18.98 -3.80
N TRP A 60 11.55 17.94 -4.01
CA TRP A 60 11.26 16.94 -2.98
C TRP A 60 12.54 16.27 -2.45
N LYS A 61 13.57 16.11 -3.30
CA LYS A 61 14.88 15.54 -2.92
C LYS A 61 15.65 16.45 -1.97
N LEU A 62 15.74 17.75 -2.27
CA LEU A 62 16.37 18.73 -1.38
C LEU A 62 15.66 18.79 -0.02
N LEU A 63 14.31 18.77 -0.03
CA LEU A 63 13.50 18.73 1.18
C LEU A 63 13.76 17.47 2.02
N ALA A 64 13.98 16.30 1.38
CA ALA A 64 14.35 15.07 2.08
C ALA A 64 15.72 15.17 2.76
N VAL A 65 16.76 15.57 2.02
CA VAL A 65 18.14 15.75 2.54
C VAL A 65 18.17 16.74 3.70
N LYS A 66 17.53 17.91 3.55
CA LYS A 66 17.48 18.96 4.58
C LYS A 66 16.85 18.50 5.90
N ASN A 67 16.00 17.46 5.86
CA ASN A 67 15.28 16.92 7.02
C ASN A 67 15.78 15.52 7.45
N GLY A 68 16.92 15.04 6.93
CA GLY A 68 17.47 13.73 7.28
C GLY A 68 16.62 12.53 6.83
N LEU A 69 15.77 12.73 5.83
CA LEU A 69 14.89 11.69 5.28
C LEU A 69 15.56 10.99 4.08
N SER A 70 15.19 9.73 3.85
CA SER A 70 15.64 8.98 2.67
C SER A 70 15.29 9.70 1.36
N THR A 71 16.24 9.70 0.43
CA THR A 71 16.08 10.18 -0.95
C THR A 71 15.76 9.06 -1.93
N ASP A 72 15.51 7.84 -1.44
CA ASP A 72 15.27 6.65 -2.25
C ASP A 72 13.93 6.72 -2.98
N THR A 73 13.90 6.16 -4.19
CA THR A 73 12.71 6.15 -5.05
C THR A 73 12.26 4.75 -5.41
N ASP A 74 10.95 4.53 -5.35
CA ASP A 74 10.29 3.42 -6.07
C ASP A 74 10.61 3.48 -7.58
N SER A 75 10.40 2.36 -8.26
CA SER A 75 10.33 2.19 -9.72
C SER A 75 9.59 3.31 -10.47
N LYS A 76 8.59 3.96 -9.85
CA LYS A 76 7.81 5.09 -10.42
C LYS A 76 8.40 6.47 -10.07
N GLY A 77 9.64 6.52 -9.58
CA GLY A 77 10.36 7.71 -9.12
C GLY A 77 9.79 8.35 -7.86
N ALA A 78 8.84 7.72 -7.17
CA ALA A 78 8.16 8.26 -6.00
C ALA A 78 9.01 8.06 -4.73
N PRO A 79 9.07 9.04 -3.82
CA PRO A 79 9.86 8.93 -2.59
C PRO A 79 9.36 7.77 -1.72
N LEU A 80 10.28 6.93 -1.24
CA LEU A 80 10.00 5.86 -0.29
C LEU A 80 9.94 6.36 1.17
N ALA A 81 10.45 7.56 1.45
CA ALA A 81 10.44 8.15 2.78
C ALA A 81 9.01 8.45 3.28
N VAL A 82 8.62 7.77 4.37
CA VAL A 82 7.34 7.92 5.05
C VAL A 82 7.36 9.16 5.94
N LEU A 83 6.42 10.08 5.73
CA LEU A 83 6.22 11.24 6.60
C LEU A 83 5.25 10.94 7.75
N ILE A 84 5.63 11.34 8.96
CA ILE A 84 4.79 11.19 10.16
C ILE A 84 3.84 12.39 10.27
N ARG A 85 2.55 12.13 10.54
CA ARG A 85 1.54 13.19 10.77
C ARG A 85 1.96 14.10 11.93
N GLY A 86 1.84 15.41 11.76
CA GLY A 86 2.24 16.40 12.76
C GLY A 86 3.76 16.57 12.92
N ALA A 87 4.60 15.87 12.15
CA ALA A 87 6.01 16.19 12.05
C ALA A 87 6.21 17.62 11.53
N GLN A 88 7.26 18.28 12.01
CA GLN A 88 7.70 19.58 11.53
C GLN A 88 8.85 19.34 10.54
N LEU A 89 8.72 19.89 9.33
CA LEU A 89 9.76 19.87 8.30
C LEU A 89 10.30 21.28 8.09
N THR A 90 11.62 21.43 8.15
CA THR A 90 12.31 22.66 7.78
C THR A 90 12.33 22.77 6.26
N ILE A 91 11.73 23.83 5.73
CA ILE A 91 11.73 24.15 4.30
C ILE A 91 13.08 24.82 3.95
N PRO A 92 13.79 24.37 2.89
CA PRO A 92 15.03 25.01 2.43
C PRO A 92 14.84 26.49 2.07
N SER A 93 15.90 27.30 2.22
CA SER A 93 15.86 28.71 1.84
C SER A 93 15.83 28.92 0.32
N ALA A 94 15.44 30.12 -0.13
CA ALA A 94 15.47 30.48 -1.55
C ALA A 94 16.88 30.36 -2.17
N GLU A 95 17.92 30.63 -1.37
CA GLU A 95 19.32 30.48 -1.78
C GLU A 95 19.66 28.99 -1.99
N GLU A 96 19.30 28.12 -1.03
CA GLU A 96 19.50 26.67 -1.14
C GLU A 96 18.76 26.07 -2.34
N ILE A 97 17.54 26.55 -2.61
CA ILE A 97 16.75 26.17 -3.80
C ILE A 97 17.46 26.61 -5.09
N SER A 98 18.08 27.79 -5.12
CA SER A 98 18.80 28.31 -6.29
C SER A 98 20.11 27.55 -6.54
N ALA A 99 20.83 27.20 -5.48
CA ALA A 99 22.05 26.40 -5.55
C ALA A 99 21.73 24.98 -6.04
N TYR A 100 20.74 24.33 -5.42
CA TYR A 100 20.29 23.00 -5.83
C TYR A 100 19.81 22.97 -7.29
N ARG A 101 19.06 23.98 -7.76
CA ARG A 101 18.67 24.06 -9.18
C ARG A 101 19.86 24.24 -10.12
N SER A 102 20.93 24.90 -9.67
CA SER A 102 22.15 25.09 -10.47
C SER A 102 22.96 23.80 -10.60
N GLU A 103 23.00 22.99 -9.53
CA GLU A 103 23.71 21.70 -9.47
C GLU A 103 22.88 20.54 -10.07
N SER A 104 21.57 20.50 -9.80
CA SER A 104 20.66 19.45 -10.28
C SER A 104 20.11 19.71 -11.68
N SER A 105 20.45 20.84 -12.31
CA SER A 105 20.24 21.04 -13.74
C SER A 105 21.07 19.98 -14.47
N PRO A 106 20.45 19.02 -15.21
CA PRO A 106 21.22 18.00 -15.91
C PRO A 106 22.16 18.70 -16.88
N ALA A 107 23.46 18.46 -16.72
CA ALA A 107 24.53 19.21 -17.38
C ALA A 107 24.19 19.36 -18.87
N LYS A 108 23.90 20.61 -19.27
CA LYS A 108 23.33 20.96 -20.57
C LYS A 108 24.15 20.22 -21.64
N PRO A 109 23.55 19.28 -22.41
CA PRO A 109 24.33 18.40 -23.28
C PRO A 109 25.16 19.28 -24.19
N VAL A 110 26.48 19.05 -24.19
CA VAL A 110 27.45 19.89 -24.89
C VAL A 110 26.95 20.04 -26.31
N VAL A 111 26.63 21.29 -26.69
CA VAL A 111 26.05 21.59 -27.99
C VAL A 111 27.15 21.43 -29.02
N PHE A 112 27.34 20.19 -29.47
CA PHE A 112 28.03 19.90 -30.71
C PHE A 112 27.28 20.64 -31.82
N GLU A 113 28.00 21.56 -32.45
CA GLU A 113 27.44 22.48 -33.43
C GLU A 113 26.82 21.68 -34.58
N PRO A 114 25.50 21.76 -34.81
CA PRO A 114 24.81 20.80 -35.65
C PRO A 114 25.12 21.03 -37.13
N GLN A 115 26.01 20.21 -37.69
CA GLN A 115 26.17 20.08 -39.14
C GLN A 115 24.90 19.46 -39.76
N ASN A 116 23.94 20.34 -40.07
CA ASN A 116 22.93 20.24 -41.12
C ASN A 116 22.57 18.81 -41.58
N MET A 117 21.81 18.08 -40.78
CA MET A 117 21.12 16.85 -41.19
C MET A 117 19.61 17.03 -41.07
N SER A 118 18.94 17.03 -42.22
CA SER A 118 17.49 17.25 -42.33
C SER A 118 16.71 15.99 -41.98
N SER A 119 15.99 16.02 -40.87
CA SER A 119 15.15 14.90 -40.40
C SER A 119 13.70 15.35 -40.16
N ARG A 120 12.91 15.41 -41.23
CA ARG A 120 11.44 15.49 -41.14
C ARG A 120 10.86 14.16 -40.63
N ALA A 121 10.78 13.99 -39.32
CA ALA A 121 10.14 12.83 -38.69
C ALA A 121 8.64 13.06 -38.45
N ILE A 122 7.88 13.12 -39.56
CA ILE A 122 6.55 12.51 -39.73
C ILE A 122 5.54 12.72 -38.58
N LEU A 123 4.77 13.82 -38.68
CA LEU A 123 3.37 13.84 -38.25
C LEU A 123 2.47 14.17 -39.46
N GLU A 124 2.78 13.53 -40.59
CA GLU A 124 2.29 13.90 -41.92
C GLU A 124 0.89 13.32 -42.16
N PHE A 125 -0.14 13.98 -41.62
CA PHE A 125 -1.57 13.69 -41.84
C PHE A 125 -2.05 13.99 -43.28
N ALA A 126 -1.18 13.82 -44.27
CA ALA A 126 -1.52 13.97 -45.68
C ALA A 126 -2.39 12.79 -46.12
N THR A 127 -3.68 13.04 -46.30
CA THR A 127 -4.62 12.05 -46.84
C THR A 127 -4.96 12.38 -48.29
N LYS A 128 -4.95 11.36 -49.15
CA LYS A 128 -5.36 11.49 -50.56
C LYS A 128 -6.83 11.07 -50.71
N PRO A 129 -7.69 11.84 -51.42
CA PRO A 129 -9.02 11.38 -51.75
C PRO A 129 -8.96 10.23 -52.76
N CYS A 130 -9.89 9.29 -52.67
CA CYS A 130 -10.04 8.22 -53.65
C CYS A 130 -10.81 8.70 -54.88
N GLY A 131 -10.20 8.68 -56.07
CA GLY A 131 -10.84 9.13 -57.32
C GLY A 131 -12.12 8.39 -57.76
N GLY A 132 -12.52 7.33 -57.05
CA GLY A 132 -13.78 6.61 -57.26
C GLY A 132 -14.85 6.78 -56.17
N CYS A 133 -14.55 7.44 -55.04
CA CYS A 133 -15.53 7.66 -53.96
C CYS A 133 -15.21 8.81 -52.99
N ASP A 134 -14.23 9.66 -53.30
CA ASP A 134 -13.68 10.80 -52.55
C ASP A 134 -13.23 10.53 -51.10
N ARG A 135 -13.34 9.29 -50.62
CA ARG A 135 -12.90 8.89 -49.28
C ARG A 135 -11.41 9.12 -49.10
N LEU A 136 -11.06 9.86 -48.05
CA LEU A 136 -9.68 10.13 -47.64
C LEU A 136 -8.97 8.84 -47.17
N LEU A 137 -7.77 8.60 -47.71
CA LEU A 137 -6.92 7.43 -47.44
C LEU A 137 -5.47 7.84 -47.22
N SER A 138 -4.67 6.95 -46.60
CA SER A 138 -3.21 7.10 -46.51
C SER A 138 -2.58 7.26 -47.90
N GLN A 139 -1.53 8.08 -48.03
CA GLN A 139 -0.74 8.17 -49.26
C GLN A 139 -0.21 6.80 -49.70
N SER A 140 0.16 5.92 -48.76
CA SER A 140 0.69 4.58 -49.01
C SER A 140 -0.35 3.55 -49.48
N ALA A 141 -1.65 3.87 -49.50
CA ALA A 141 -2.68 2.94 -49.98
C ALA A 141 -2.61 2.78 -51.52
N SER A 142 -2.36 1.56 -52.00
CA SER A 142 -2.41 1.22 -53.43
C SER A 142 -3.82 0.92 -53.95
N LEU A 143 -4.76 0.59 -53.05
CA LEU A 143 -6.14 0.21 -53.35
C LEU A 143 -7.09 0.91 -52.36
N CYS A 144 -8.27 1.32 -52.83
CA CYS A 144 -9.34 1.82 -51.96
C CYS A 144 -10.16 0.66 -51.38
N PRO A 145 -10.19 0.47 -50.04
CA PRO A 145 -10.93 -0.62 -49.41
C PRO A 145 -12.46 -0.46 -49.46
N ALA A 146 -12.96 0.70 -49.91
CA ALA A 146 -14.39 1.01 -49.96
C ALA A 146 -15.04 0.83 -51.34
N CYS A 147 -14.27 0.95 -52.44
CA CYS A 147 -14.78 0.85 -53.81
C CYS A 147 -13.85 0.11 -54.80
N GLY A 148 -12.72 -0.44 -54.34
CA GLY A 148 -11.78 -1.19 -55.18
C GLY A 148 -10.92 -0.35 -56.12
N TYR A 149 -11.08 0.98 -56.16
CA TYR A 149 -10.30 1.88 -57.01
C TYR A 149 -8.79 1.70 -56.78
N VAL A 150 -8.05 1.42 -57.85
CA VAL A 150 -6.59 1.24 -57.84
C VAL A 150 -5.91 2.60 -58.00
N PHE A 151 -4.94 2.90 -57.14
CA PHE A 151 -4.08 4.07 -57.34
C PHE A 151 -2.94 3.68 -58.26
N GLU A 152 -2.98 4.16 -59.50
CA GLU A 152 -1.95 3.90 -60.51
C GLU A 152 -0.60 4.50 -60.06
N SER A 153 0.30 3.64 -59.59
CA SER A 153 1.62 4.02 -59.13
C SER A 153 2.52 4.29 -60.33
N VAL A 154 2.80 5.58 -60.60
CA VAL A 154 3.73 6.01 -61.65
C VAL A 154 5.06 5.26 -61.51
N PRO A 155 5.54 4.54 -62.54
CA PRO A 155 6.77 3.76 -62.45
C PRO A 155 7.98 4.69 -62.34
N VAL A 156 8.61 4.72 -61.17
CA VAL A 156 9.86 5.44 -60.94
C VAL A 156 10.99 4.68 -61.66
N SER A 157 11.61 5.34 -62.63
CA SER A 157 12.66 4.77 -63.49
C SER A 157 14.06 5.18 -63.03
N SER A 158 15.04 4.32 -63.37
CA SER A 158 16.51 4.51 -63.29
C SER A 158 17.17 4.57 -61.91
N ALA A 159 18.29 3.85 -61.79
CA ALA A 159 19.25 3.88 -60.68
C ALA A 159 20.35 4.96 -60.92
N PRO A 160 21.41 5.01 -60.10
CA PRO A 160 22.59 4.20 -60.42
C PRO A 160 23.25 3.49 -59.21
N GLU A 161 24.40 2.86 -59.46
CA GLU A 161 25.31 2.21 -58.49
C GLU A 161 25.88 3.19 -57.40
N ASP A 162 26.61 2.80 -56.35
CA ASP A 162 27.49 1.62 -56.17
C ASP A 162 27.82 1.31 -54.69
N GLN A 163 28.72 0.35 -54.47
CA GLN A 163 29.43 -0.09 -53.24
C GLN A 163 28.72 -1.14 -52.37
N ALA A 164 29.14 -2.39 -52.58
CA ALA A 164 28.82 -3.53 -51.71
C ALA A 164 29.84 -3.70 -50.56
N THR A 165 29.36 -4.09 -49.39
CA THR A 165 30.21 -4.58 -48.28
C THR A 165 30.02 -6.08 -48.08
N THR A 166 31.08 -6.84 -48.39
CA THR A 166 31.10 -8.30 -48.29
C THR A 166 30.97 -8.78 -46.84
N PHE A 167 29.98 -9.63 -46.57
CA PHE A 167 29.98 -10.53 -45.41
C PHE A 167 29.76 -11.97 -45.89
N ALA A 168 30.72 -12.85 -45.61
CA ALA A 168 30.71 -14.23 -46.09
C ALA A 168 30.08 -15.19 -45.08
N LEU A 169 29.11 -15.98 -45.53
CA LEU A 169 28.59 -17.15 -44.80
C LEU A 169 29.27 -18.42 -45.34
N PRO A 170 29.88 -19.27 -44.47
CA PRO A 170 30.24 -20.64 -44.85
C PRO A 170 28.97 -21.52 -44.88
N GLN A 171 28.91 -22.47 -45.82
CA GLN A 171 27.78 -23.40 -46.01
C GLN A 171 28.16 -24.87 -45.74
N GLY A 172 27.20 -25.64 -45.22
CA GLY A 172 27.20 -27.11 -45.22
C GLY A 172 28.04 -27.79 -44.11
N ILE A 173 27.89 -29.09 -43.82
CA ILE A 173 27.08 -30.18 -44.41
C ILE A 173 26.52 -31.07 -43.26
N PRO A 174 25.40 -31.84 -43.41
CA PRO A 174 24.60 -32.36 -42.28
C PRO A 174 24.81 -33.88 -41.97
N THR A 175 23.77 -34.54 -41.41
CA THR A 175 23.65 -35.89 -40.77
C THR A 175 23.77 -35.86 -39.23
N SER A 176 23.00 -36.62 -38.43
CA SER A 176 21.96 -37.65 -38.69
C SER A 176 20.87 -37.68 -37.58
N PRO A 177 19.76 -38.43 -37.74
CA PRO A 177 18.62 -38.48 -36.80
C PRO A 177 18.71 -39.61 -35.73
N LEU A 178 17.58 -39.91 -35.07
CA LEU A 178 17.33 -40.89 -33.98
C LEU A 178 17.63 -40.34 -32.56
N ASP A 179 16.87 -40.62 -31.50
CA ASP A 179 15.62 -41.42 -31.38
C ASP A 179 14.72 -40.88 -30.24
N ASP A 180 13.49 -41.41 -30.12
CA ASP A 180 12.58 -41.16 -28.99
C ASP A 180 13.11 -41.72 -27.65
N ASP A 181 12.79 -41.05 -26.52
CA ASP A 181 12.21 -41.76 -25.38
C ASP A 181 11.36 -40.82 -24.48
N HIS A 182 10.45 -41.41 -23.71
CA HIS A 182 9.48 -40.70 -22.87
C HIS A 182 9.97 -40.45 -21.44
N THR A 183 9.47 -39.40 -20.78
CA THR A 183 9.26 -39.45 -19.33
C THR A 183 8.11 -38.53 -18.89
N VAL A 184 6.90 -39.07 -18.80
CA VAL A 184 5.75 -38.38 -18.17
C VAL A 184 5.80 -38.64 -16.67
N ILE A 185 6.30 -37.68 -15.89
CA ILE A 185 6.24 -37.76 -14.42
C ILE A 185 4.84 -37.34 -13.96
N THR A 186 3.91 -38.30 -14.00
CA THR A 186 2.62 -38.21 -13.30
C THR A 186 2.82 -38.63 -11.85
N SER A 187 2.75 -37.67 -10.91
CA SER A 187 2.66 -37.97 -9.48
C SER A 187 1.19 -37.93 -9.01
N PRO A 188 0.69 -38.94 -8.28
CA PRO A 188 -0.74 -39.12 -8.05
C PRO A 188 -1.28 -38.49 -6.74
N ASN A 189 -2.61 -38.43 -6.67
CA ASN A 189 -3.48 -38.43 -5.48
C ASN A 189 -2.94 -37.93 -4.13
N LEU A 190 -3.64 -36.94 -3.58
CA LEU A 190 -3.99 -36.94 -2.16
C LEU A 190 -5.45 -36.51 -1.98
N GLU A 191 -6.10 -37.09 -0.98
CA GLU A 191 -7.57 -37.16 -0.91
C GLU A 191 -8.26 -35.87 -0.47
N THR A 192 -9.45 -35.63 -1.01
CA THR A 192 -10.37 -34.61 -0.49
C THR A 192 -11.20 -35.22 0.64
N THR A 193 -10.86 -34.90 1.89
CA THR A 193 -11.61 -35.38 3.07
C THR A 193 -12.95 -34.66 3.22
N HIS A 194 -14.01 -35.29 2.70
CA HIS A 194 -15.38 -34.91 3.02
C HIS A 194 -15.67 -35.22 4.50
N ILE A 195 -16.03 -34.20 5.29
CA ILE A 195 -16.45 -34.37 6.68
C ILE A 195 -17.93 -34.01 6.78
N ASP A 196 -18.78 -34.95 6.38
CA ASP A 196 -20.14 -35.01 6.88
C ASP A 196 -20.09 -35.55 8.32
N ASN A 197 -20.64 -34.81 9.28
CA ASN A 197 -20.73 -35.24 10.67
C ASN A 197 -22.09 -34.87 11.25
N ASP A 198 -23.13 -35.48 10.67
CA ASP A 198 -24.48 -35.43 11.19
C ASP A 198 -24.66 -36.44 12.35
N LYS A 199 -25.59 -36.13 13.26
CA LYS A 199 -26.29 -37.10 14.13
C LYS A 199 -25.48 -37.83 15.23
N THR A 200 -25.39 -37.17 16.40
CA THR A 200 -25.42 -37.88 17.70
C THR A 200 -26.37 -37.20 18.70
N THR A 201 -27.58 -37.73 18.83
CA THR A 201 -28.49 -37.45 19.95
C THR A 201 -28.18 -38.36 21.14
N LEU A 202 -28.25 -37.87 22.38
CA LEU A 202 -28.88 -38.58 23.53
C LEU A 202 -28.89 -37.75 24.85
N SER A 203 -30.09 -37.61 25.40
CA SER A 203 -30.53 -37.47 26.81
C SER A 203 -29.73 -36.73 27.90
N LEU A 204 -30.45 -35.88 28.65
CA LEU A 204 -30.14 -35.44 30.03
C LEU A 204 -30.43 -36.57 31.05
N PRO A 205 -29.99 -36.38 32.31
CA PRO A 205 -30.93 -36.41 33.44
C PRO A 205 -30.94 -35.10 34.28
N GLU A 206 -31.94 -34.96 35.16
CA GLU A 206 -32.24 -33.73 35.93
C GLU A 206 -31.90 -33.82 37.45
N ALA A 207 -32.05 -32.65 38.12
CA ALA A 207 -32.31 -32.42 39.56
C ALA A 207 -31.13 -32.34 40.56
N GLY A 208 -31.17 -31.30 41.42
CA GLY A 208 -30.28 -31.09 42.58
C GLY A 208 -30.33 -29.66 43.16
N VAL A 209 -30.91 -29.47 44.36
CA VAL A 209 -31.31 -28.17 44.98
C VAL A 209 -31.10 -28.27 46.51
N SER A 210 -30.74 -27.27 47.33
CA SER A 210 -30.79 -25.78 47.27
C SER A 210 -29.56 -25.10 47.95
N PRO A 211 -29.31 -23.78 47.81
CA PRO A 211 -28.06 -23.10 48.24
C PRO A 211 -28.10 -22.42 49.64
N SER A 212 -26.92 -22.09 50.21
CA SER A 212 -26.79 -21.08 51.29
C SER A 212 -25.49 -20.23 51.28
N ASN A 213 -25.63 -18.97 50.86
CA ASN A 213 -24.89 -17.76 51.28
C ASN A 213 -23.39 -17.50 50.96
N PRO A 214 -22.95 -16.20 50.98
CA PRO A 214 -21.79 -15.71 50.20
C PRO A 214 -20.86 -14.76 51.02
N PRO A 215 -20.09 -13.80 50.44
CA PRO A 215 -19.37 -13.75 49.16
C PRO A 215 -17.85 -13.49 49.32
N SER A 216 -17.04 -13.92 48.36
CA SER A 216 -15.77 -13.26 48.01
C SER A 216 -15.50 -13.41 46.51
N VAL A 217 -14.87 -12.41 45.88
CA VAL A 217 -14.82 -12.27 44.42
C VAL A 217 -13.45 -12.67 43.84
N PRO A 218 -13.42 -13.63 42.91
CA PRO A 218 -12.43 -13.69 41.85
C PRO A 218 -13.04 -13.41 40.46
N ALA A 219 -12.18 -13.07 39.49
CA ALA A 219 -12.57 -12.71 38.13
C ALA A 219 -13.10 -13.91 37.31
N PRO A 220 -13.91 -13.68 36.25
CA PRO A 220 -14.52 -14.76 35.47
C PRO A 220 -13.48 -15.52 34.63
N VAL A 221 -13.16 -16.73 35.07
CA VAL A 221 -12.50 -17.75 34.24
C VAL A 221 -13.50 -18.25 33.20
N ILE A 222 -13.15 -18.16 31.91
CA ILE A 222 -13.95 -18.73 30.81
C ILE A 222 -13.23 -19.94 30.23
N SER A 223 -13.87 -21.09 30.35
CA SER A 223 -13.53 -22.39 29.74
C SER A 223 -14.81 -23.25 29.82
N ARG A 224 -15.12 -24.13 28.86
CA ARG A 224 -14.38 -24.62 27.68
C ARG A 224 -15.40 -25.23 26.70
N ALA A 225 -15.12 -25.22 25.40
CA ALA A 225 -15.70 -26.16 24.43
C ALA A 225 -14.87 -26.12 23.13
N GLY A 226 -14.36 -27.27 22.69
CA GLY A 226 -13.37 -27.36 21.61
C GLY A 226 -11.97 -27.57 22.17
N ASP A 227 -11.29 -28.62 21.69
CA ASP A 227 -10.12 -29.17 22.35
C ASP A 227 -8.85 -28.35 22.13
N SER A 228 -8.12 -28.13 23.23
CA SER A 228 -6.74 -27.69 23.25
C SER A 228 -6.19 -27.88 24.66
N HIS A 229 -5.11 -28.64 24.77
CA HIS A 229 -4.39 -28.84 26.01
C HIS A 229 -3.59 -27.57 26.34
N LEU A 230 -4.26 -26.64 27.03
CA LEU A 230 -3.73 -25.33 27.43
C LEU A 230 -2.52 -25.51 28.35
N LEU A 231 -1.33 -25.49 27.75
CA LEU A 231 -0.11 -25.05 28.42
C LEU A 231 -0.32 -23.59 28.86
N GLU A 232 0.30 -23.18 29.96
CA GLU A 232 0.29 -21.78 30.40
C GLU A 232 1.17 -20.95 29.47
N VAL A 233 0.56 -20.50 28.37
CA VAL A 233 1.19 -19.64 27.37
C VAL A 233 1.25 -18.22 27.90
N GLU A 234 2.45 -17.77 28.26
CA GLU A 234 2.69 -16.36 28.54
C GLU A 234 2.43 -15.53 27.27
N GLY A 235 1.52 -14.55 27.39
CA GLY A 235 1.07 -13.77 26.25
C GLY A 235 0.58 -12.38 26.63
N THR A 236 1.02 -11.37 25.89
CA THR A 236 0.64 -9.98 26.11
C THR A 236 -0.65 -9.67 25.37
N ARG A 237 -1.72 -9.40 26.11
CA ARG A 237 -3.01 -8.94 25.56
C ARG A 237 -3.19 -7.43 25.78
N THR A 238 -3.37 -6.69 24.70
CA THR A 238 -3.73 -5.26 24.72
C THR A 238 -5.05 -5.03 23.98
N ILE A 239 -5.76 -3.96 24.33
CA ILE A 239 -7.06 -3.60 23.74
C ILE A 239 -7.04 -2.11 23.40
N GLU A 240 -7.23 -1.80 22.13
CA GLU A 240 -7.23 -0.46 21.55
C GLU A 240 -8.66 -0.11 21.14
N ALA A 241 -9.28 0.87 21.79
CA ALA A 241 -10.67 1.27 21.49
C ALA A 241 -10.70 2.28 20.34
N PHE A 242 -11.40 1.94 19.24
CA PHE A 242 -11.62 2.86 18.12
C PHE A 242 -12.93 3.65 18.26
N SER A 243 -13.94 3.07 18.91
CA SER A 243 -15.18 3.75 19.31
C SER A 243 -15.82 3.05 20.52
N GLN A 244 -16.94 3.58 21.02
CA GLN A 244 -17.74 2.92 22.07
C GLN A 244 -18.24 1.52 21.66
N THR A 245 -18.36 1.26 20.36
CA THR A 245 -18.90 0.00 19.79
C THR A 245 -17.86 -0.78 18.97
N CYS A 246 -16.60 -0.35 18.93
CA CYS A 246 -15.56 -0.95 18.09
C CYS A 246 -14.19 -0.93 18.77
N ARG A 247 -13.53 -2.09 18.86
CA ARG A 247 -12.18 -2.21 19.45
C ARG A 247 -11.31 -3.17 18.65
N LEU A 248 -10.01 -2.99 18.76
CA LEU A 248 -8.98 -3.88 18.26
C LEU A 248 -8.30 -4.57 19.44
N VAL A 249 -8.45 -5.89 19.54
CA VAL A 249 -7.76 -6.73 20.51
C VAL A 249 -6.48 -7.25 19.86
N LYS A 250 -5.34 -6.97 20.47
CA LYS A 250 -4.02 -7.47 20.04
C LYS A 250 -3.52 -8.46 21.08
N VAL A 251 -3.15 -9.64 20.64
CA VAL A 251 -2.62 -10.72 21.47
C VAL A 251 -1.30 -11.16 20.86
N GLU A 252 -0.21 -10.98 21.60
CA GLU A 252 1.08 -11.55 21.25
C GLU A 252 1.35 -12.74 22.17
N ILE A 253 1.68 -13.88 21.56
CA ILE A 253 1.83 -15.19 22.20
C ILE A 253 3.15 -15.78 21.74
N GLU A 254 3.90 -16.41 22.66
CA GLU A 254 5.05 -17.24 22.31
C GLU A 254 4.79 -18.69 22.74
N VAL A 255 4.88 -19.63 21.78
CA VAL A 255 4.68 -21.06 22.02
C VAL A 255 5.88 -21.81 21.47
N SER A 256 6.63 -22.51 22.35
CA SER A 256 7.79 -23.32 21.95
C SER A 256 8.83 -22.55 21.12
N GLY A 257 9.06 -21.26 21.43
CA GLY A 257 9.98 -20.37 20.72
C GLY A 257 9.47 -19.84 19.37
N ARG A 258 8.20 -20.08 19.02
CA ARG A 258 7.51 -19.50 17.86
C ARG A 258 6.60 -18.37 18.32
N ARG A 259 6.64 -17.23 17.63
CA ARG A 259 5.82 -16.06 17.96
C ARG A 259 4.57 -16.02 17.09
N LEU A 260 3.43 -15.78 17.74
CA LEU A 260 2.11 -15.64 17.11
C LEU A 260 1.53 -14.28 17.51
N ASN A 261 1.44 -13.36 16.55
CA ASN A 261 0.76 -12.09 16.70
C ASN A 261 -0.67 -12.21 16.14
N LYS A 262 -1.68 -12.08 17.01
CA LYS A 262 -3.08 -12.09 16.63
C LYS A 262 -3.69 -10.69 16.82
N GLN A 263 -4.29 -10.15 15.75
CA GLN A 263 -4.99 -8.87 15.77
C GLN A 263 -6.44 -9.06 15.35
N GLN A 264 -7.38 -8.77 16.25
CA GLN A 264 -8.81 -9.07 16.12
C GLN A 264 -9.66 -7.82 16.29
N LEU A 265 -10.33 -7.40 15.22
CA LEU A 265 -11.32 -6.33 15.22
C LEU A 265 -12.66 -6.88 15.73
N GLU A 266 -13.20 -6.25 16.77
CA GLU A 266 -14.44 -6.65 17.43
C GLU A 266 -15.46 -5.50 17.45
N VAL A 267 -16.73 -5.84 17.19
CA VAL A 267 -17.85 -4.91 17.27
C VAL A 267 -18.78 -5.30 18.42
N LEU A 268 -19.29 -4.31 19.16
CA LEU A 268 -20.29 -4.52 20.20
C LEU A 268 -21.67 -4.69 19.57
N ASN A 269 -22.36 -5.79 19.88
CA ASN A 269 -23.71 -6.10 19.42
C ASN A 269 -24.56 -6.58 20.61
N GLY A 270 -25.46 -5.73 21.09
CA GLY A 270 -26.04 -5.88 22.43
C GLY A 270 -24.94 -5.74 23.49
N GLU A 271 -24.83 -6.72 24.37
CA GLU A 271 -23.80 -6.78 25.42
C GLU A 271 -22.52 -7.53 24.98
N ASN A 272 -22.56 -8.19 23.82
CA ASN A 272 -21.51 -9.09 23.36
C ASN A 272 -20.55 -8.43 22.36
N TRP A 273 -19.25 -8.64 22.56
CA TRP A 273 -18.22 -8.30 21.58
C TRP A 273 -18.05 -9.43 20.58
N ILE A 274 -18.36 -9.18 19.31
CA ILE A 274 -18.33 -10.18 18.24
C ILE A 274 -17.14 -9.87 17.31
N PRO A 275 -16.28 -10.85 16.98
CA PRO A 275 -15.23 -10.66 16.01
C PRO A 275 -15.80 -10.38 14.61
N VAL A 276 -15.21 -9.41 13.93
CA VAL A 276 -15.55 -9.01 12.55
C VAL A 276 -14.48 -9.52 11.58
N LEU A 277 -13.22 -9.28 11.92
CA LEU A 277 -12.04 -9.60 11.12
C LEU A 277 -10.89 -9.88 12.08
N ALA A 278 -10.17 -10.97 11.88
CA ALA A 278 -8.94 -11.25 12.62
C ALA A 278 -7.79 -11.62 11.68
N TYR A 279 -6.57 -11.38 12.14
CA TYR A 279 -5.35 -11.84 11.51
C TYR A 279 -4.55 -12.64 12.53
N GLU A 280 -4.01 -13.77 12.09
CA GLU A 280 -3.09 -14.62 12.85
C GLU A 280 -1.79 -14.68 12.05
N VAL A 281 -0.73 -14.07 12.59
CA VAL A 281 0.58 -13.87 11.96
C VAL A 281 1.61 -14.63 12.80
N GLY A 282 2.02 -15.81 12.32
CA GLY A 282 3.13 -16.57 12.88
C GLY A 282 4.41 -16.39 12.06
N ASP A 283 5.50 -17.01 12.50
CA ASP A 283 6.79 -16.96 11.81
C ASP A 283 6.73 -17.60 10.40
N ASP A 284 6.15 -18.81 10.31
CA ASP A 284 6.09 -19.60 9.06
C ASP A 284 4.86 -19.29 8.18
N SER A 285 3.81 -18.66 8.72
CA SER A 285 2.54 -18.49 7.99
C SER A 285 1.69 -17.34 8.53
N SER A 286 0.84 -16.78 7.66
CA SER A 286 -0.12 -15.73 8.00
C SER A 286 -1.50 -16.04 7.47
N THR A 287 -2.55 -15.79 8.27
CA THR A 287 -3.95 -16.05 7.89
C THR A 287 -4.87 -14.88 8.26
N ARG A 288 -5.74 -14.50 7.32
CA ARG A 288 -6.89 -13.60 7.53
C ARG A 288 -8.15 -14.43 7.82
N HIS A 289 -8.91 -14.05 8.83
CA HIS A 289 -10.19 -14.66 9.20
C HIS A 289 -11.32 -13.63 9.10
N GLU A 290 -12.18 -13.79 8.11
CA GLU A 290 -13.42 -13.01 7.95
C GLU A 290 -14.55 -13.70 8.72
N TYR A 291 -15.21 -12.97 9.61
CA TYR A 291 -16.35 -13.49 10.38
C TYR A 291 -17.67 -12.98 9.78
N SER A 292 -18.68 -13.84 9.77
CA SER A 292 -20.06 -13.51 9.41
C SER A 292 -20.89 -13.30 10.66
N ARG A 293 -21.98 -12.53 10.57
CA ARG A 293 -22.92 -12.31 11.68
C ARG A 293 -23.52 -13.62 12.21
N ASP A 294 -23.59 -14.66 11.37
CA ASP A 294 -24.04 -16.02 11.72
C ASP A 294 -22.95 -16.87 12.43
N GLY A 295 -21.86 -16.26 12.90
CA GLY A 295 -20.72 -16.96 13.52
C GLY A 295 -19.79 -17.70 12.55
N ARG A 296 -20.18 -17.87 11.27
CA ARG A 296 -19.37 -18.54 10.24
C ARG A 296 -18.06 -17.79 9.99
N ARG A 297 -16.93 -18.49 10.08
CA ARG A 297 -15.57 -17.99 9.79
C ARG A 297 -15.10 -18.47 8.43
N LYS A 298 -14.58 -17.56 7.60
CA LYS A 298 -13.82 -17.87 6.37
C LYS A 298 -12.35 -17.52 6.62
N SER A 299 -11.44 -18.45 6.35
CA SER A 299 -9.99 -18.24 6.43
C SER A 299 -9.39 -18.03 5.04
N ILE A 300 -8.34 -17.21 4.94
CA ILE A 300 -7.55 -16.95 3.73
C ILE A 300 -6.08 -16.90 4.14
N SER A 301 -5.25 -17.78 3.62
CA SER A 301 -3.80 -17.74 3.81
C SER A 301 -3.20 -16.54 3.04
N ILE A 302 -2.19 -15.90 3.64
CA ILE A 302 -1.48 -14.75 3.07
C ILE A 302 -0.03 -15.19 2.84
N ASP A 303 0.35 -15.32 1.57
CA ASP A 303 1.71 -15.70 1.15
C ASP A 303 2.63 -14.47 1.12
N LEU A 304 2.95 -13.96 2.31
CA LEU A 304 3.82 -12.81 2.54
C LEU A 304 4.59 -12.98 3.87
N PRO A 305 5.84 -12.47 3.99
CA PRO A 305 6.59 -12.52 5.24
C PRO A 305 5.86 -11.86 6.42
N SER A 306 5.96 -12.46 7.60
CA SER A 306 5.28 -12.03 8.83
C SER A 306 5.43 -10.54 9.16
N VAL A 307 6.63 -9.97 8.95
CA VAL A 307 6.91 -8.54 9.13
C VAL A 307 6.09 -7.66 8.19
N ALA A 308 5.96 -8.05 6.92
CA ALA A 308 5.18 -7.33 5.92
C ALA A 308 3.67 -7.43 6.22
N VAL A 309 3.20 -8.62 6.63
CA VAL A 309 1.81 -8.81 7.03
C VAL A 309 1.48 -8.00 8.28
N GLY A 310 2.34 -7.98 9.31
CA GLY A 310 2.13 -7.18 10.52
C GLY A 310 1.95 -5.68 10.23
N GLN A 311 2.76 -5.12 9.33
CA GLN A 311 2.60 -3.74 8.86
C GLN A 311 1.33 -3.54 8.02
N MET A 312 1.02 -4.47 7.12
CA MET A 312 -0.20 -4.44 6.31
C MET A 312 -1.45 -4.42 7.19
N VAL A 313 -1.53 -5.32 8.19
CA VAL A 313 -2.65 -5.47 9.11
C VAL A 313 -2.87 -4.21 9.97
N GLN A 314 -1.80 -3.66 10.55
CA GLN A 314 -1.88 -2.43 11.35
C GLN A 314 -2.35 -1.23 10.50
N ASN A 315 -1.92 -1.14 9.23
CA ASN A 315 -2.40 -0.11 8.30
C ASN A 315 -3.85 -0.34 7.86
N GLU A 316 -4.21 -1.57 7.49
CA GLU A 316 -5.53 -1.92 6.98
C GLU A 316 -6.61 -1.72 8.06
N LEU A 317 -6.38 -2.22 9.27
CA LEU A 317 -7.32 -2.11 10.38
C LEU A 317 -7.47 -0.65 10.83
N SER A 318 -6.37 0.09 11.02
CA SER A 318 -6.45 1.49 11.46
C SER A 318 -7.14 2.42 10.45
N GLN A 319 -7.10 2.11 9.15
CA GLN A 319 -7.72 2.93 8.09
C GLN A 319 -9.12 2.47 7.68
N ASN A 320 -9.45 1.17 7.77
CA ASN A 320 -10.69 0.63 7.19
C ASN A 320 -11.66 -0.02 8.19
N TRP A 321 -11.34 -0.08 9.50
CA TRP A 321 -12.20 -0.70 10.53
C TRP A 321 -13.67 -0.30 10.43
N ALA A 322 -13.97 0.98 10.20
CA ALA A 322 -15.33 1.49 10.14
C ALA A 322 -16.14 0.85 9.00
N LYS A 323 -15.53 0.67 7.82
CA LYS A 323 -16.15 0.01 6.65
C LYS A 323 -16.38 -1.47 6.92
N TYR A 324 -15.49 -2.13 7.67
CA TYR A 324 -15.62 -3.54 8.01
C TYR A 324 -16.75 -3.76 9.02
N CYS A 325 -16.84 -2.92 10.07
CA CYS A 325 -17.96 -2.96 11.01
C CYS A 325 -19.30 -2.62 10.33
N GLU A 326 -19.35 -1.63 9.43
CA GLU A 326 -20.55 -1.28 8.65
C GLU A 326 -21.01 -2.45 7.76
N ARG A 327 -20.09 -3.06 6.98
CA ARG A 327 -20.38 -4.23 6.14
C ARG A 327 -20.86 -5.42 6.97
N PHE A 328 -20.22 -5.70 8.10
CA PHE A 328 -20.60 -6.79 9.01
C PHE A 328 -22.00 -6.58 9.62
N LEU A 329 -22.29 -5.40 10.17
CA LEU A 329 -23.58 -5.09 10.78
C LEU A 329 -24.73 -5.12 9.74
N SER A 330 -24.45 -4.67 8.51
CA SER A 330 -25.38 -4.75 7.37
C SER A 330 -25.46 -6.14 6.71
N GLY A 331 -24.79 -7.16 7.24
CA GLY A 331 -24.83 -8.54 6.73
C GLY A 331 -24.15 -8.74 5.37
N ARG A 332 -23.35 -7.78 4.92
CA ARG A 332 -22.62 -7.83 3.65
C ARG A 332 -21.29 -8.56 3.82
N LYS A 333 -20.92 -9.38 2.84
CA LYS A 333 -19.63 -10.11 2.84
C LYS A 333 -18.47 -9.11 2.84
N LEU A 334 -17.41 -9.43 3.58
CA LEU A 334 -16.17 -8.64 3.68
C LEU A 334 -15.23 -8.83 2.47
N SER A 335 -15.77 -9.05 1.27
CA SER A 335 -14.97 -9.12 0.03
C SER A 335 -14.27 -7.79 -0.23
N VAL A 336 -12.96 -7.86 -0.46
CA VAL A 336 -12.13 -6.74 -0.93
C VAL A 336 -12.79 -6.09 -2.15
#